data_AF-A0A970NBS2-F1
#
_entry.id   AF-A0A970NBS2-F1
#
_cell.length_a   1.000
_cell.length_b   1.000
_cell.length_c   1.000
_cell.angle_alpha   90.00
_cell.angle_beta   90.00
_cell.angle_gamma   90.00
#
_symmetry.space_group_name_H-M   'P 1'
#
loop_
_entity.id
_entity.type
_entity.pdbx_description
1 polymer ?
#
loop_
_entity_poly.entity_id
_entity_poly.type
_entity_poly.pdbx_seq_one_letter_code
_entity_poly.pdbx_strand_id
1 'polypeptide(L)'
;MRVSKNLWSLLLVLTVLLLGWTTAAAALETRTGDMVSVPAGDIRGPLFVSGNNLSVDANVDGDVFAAGSSITINGNVTGDVIAAGNTIVINGAVAGDIRTAGNNIDISGPVGGSITGAANSI
;
A
#
# COMPACT_ATOMS: atom_id res chain seq x y z
N MET A 1 -31.53 -15.70 -23.40
CA MET A 1 -31.97 -15.80 -21.99
C MET A 1 -31.81 -14.43 -21.34
N ARG A 2 -32.91 -13.70 -21.08
CA ARG A 2 -32.90 -12.41 -20.37
C ARG A 2 -33.14 -12.70 -18.90
N VAL A 3 -32.10 -12.60 -18.08
CA VAL A 3 -32.22 -12.74 -16.63
C VAL A 3 -33.04 -11.56 -16.09
N SER A 4 -34.16 -11.82 -15.40
CA SER A 4 -34.96 -10.77 -14.77
C SER A 4 -34.23 -10.20 -13.55
N LYS A 5 -34.37 -8.89 -13.28
CA LYS A 5 -33.62 -8.17 -12.23
C LYS A 5 -33.72 -8.81 -10.84
N ASN A 6 -34.78 -9.59 -10.59
CA ASN A 6 -35.04 -10.28 -9.32
C ASN A 6 -34.13 -11.51 -9.10
N LEU A 7 -33.48 -12.04 -10.15
CA LEU A 7 -32.53 -13.16 -10.02
C LEU A 7 -31.19 -12.70 -9.43
N TRP A 8 -30.78 -11.45 -9.72
CA TRP A 8 -29.56 -10.85 -9.17
C TRP A 8 -29.70 -10.54 -7.68
N SER A 9 -30.86 -10.04 -7.26
CA SER A 9 -31.18 -9.86 -5.83
C SER A 9 -31.21 -11.19 -5.08
N LEU A 10 -31.66 -12.27 -5.72
CA LEU A 10 -31.69 -13.62 -5.12
C LEU A 10 -30.28 -14.21 -4.95
N LEU A 11 -29.39 -13.97 -5.92
CA LEU A 11 -27.97 -14.37 -5.85
C LEU A 11 -27.21 -13.62 -4.74
N LEU A 12 -27.52 -12.34 -4.53
CA LEU A 12 -26.89 -11.48 -3.51
C LEU A 12 -27.35 -11.87 -2.10
N VAL A 13 -28.64 -12.20 -1.92
CA VAL A 13 -29.17 -12.69 -0.63
C VAL A 13 -28.67 -14.11 -0.31
N LEU A 14 -28.50 -14.98 -1.31
CA LEU A 14 -27.96 -16.33 -1.13
C LEU A 14 -26.47 -16.33 -0.74
N THR A 15 -25.67 -15.38 -1.25
CA THR A 15 -24.27 -15.20 -0.82
C THR A 15 -24.20 -14.72 0.64
N VAL A 16 -25.08 -13.81 1.05
CA VAL A 16 -25.15 -13.33 2.45
C VAL A 16 -25.58 -14.45 3.41
N LEU A 17 -26.46 -15.36 3.00
CA LEU A 17 -26.90 -16.51 3.79
C LEU A 17 -25.85 -17.62 3.91
N LEU A 18 -25.03 -17.83 2.87
CA LEU A 18 -23.91 -18.79 2.89
C LEU A 18 -22.73 -18.31 3.76
N LEU A 19 -22.63 -17.01 4.04
CA LEU A 19 -21.61 -16.43 4.91
C LEU A 19 -21.95 -16.52 6.40
N GLY A 20 -23.17 -16.96 6.76
CA GLY A 20 -23.67 -16.90 8.13
C GLY A 20 -23.21 -18.01 9.06
N TRP A 21 -22.66 -19.12 8.56
CA TRP A 21 -22.32 -20.29 9.38
C TRP A 21 -20.83 -20.65 9.27
N THR A 22 -19.99 -19.92 10.00
CA THR A 22 -18.70 -20.47 10.43
C THR A 22 -18.42 -20.11 11.89
N THR A 23 -18.55 -21.11 12.75
CA THR A 23 -17.99 -21.16 14.11
C THR A 23 -17.12 -22.43 14.12
N ALA A 24 -15.94 -22.52 14.71
CA ALA A 24 -15.31 -21.81 15.82
C ALA A 24 -13.77 -21.97 15.72
N ALA A 25 -13.00 -21.25 16.54
CA ALA A 25 -11.97 -21.87 17.41
C ALA A 25 -11.24 -20.83 18.28
N ALA A 26 -11.15 -21.19 19.57
CA ALA A 26 -10.13 -20.90 20.58
C ALA A 26 -9.17 -19.71 20.37
N ALA A 27 -9.18 -18.80 21.37
CA ALA A 27 -8.08 -17.91 21.71
C ALA A 27 -7.30 -17.37 20.51
N LEU A 28 -7.96 -16.52 19.73
CA LEU A 28 -7.28 -15.68 18.77
C LEU A 28 -6.43 -14.68 19.55
N GLU A 29 -5.16 -14.98 19.77
CA GLU A 29 -4.17 -13.94 20.02
C GLU A 29 -3.96 -13.25 18.66
N THR A 30 -4.84 -12.29 18.34
CA THR A 30 -4.62 -11.39 17.20
C THR A 30 -3.41 -10.55 17.53
N ARG A 31 -2.22 -11.03 17.18
CA ARG A 31 -1.13 -10.12 16.89
C ARG A 31 -1.46 -9.48 15.56
N THR A 32 -2.20 -8.37 15.61
CA THR A 32 -2.45 -7.50 14.46
C THR A 32 -1.12 -6.90 14.04
N GLY A 33 -0.30 -7.71 13.36
CA GLY A 33 0.96 -7.32 12.76
C GLY A 33 0.69 -6.69 11.42
N ASP A 34 -0.02 -5.57 11.42
CA ASP A 34 -0.36 -4.76 10.25
C ASP A 34 0.86 -4.01 9.68
N MET A 35 2.01 -4.14 10.34
CA MET A 35 3.24 -3.43 10.06
C MET A 35 4.22 -4.31 9.29
N VAL A 36 4.59 -3.86 8.09
CA VAL A 36 5.75 -4.40 7.35
C VAL A 36 6.85 -3.36 7.44
N SER A 37 7.97 -3.75 8.04
CA SER A 37 9.17 -2.92 8.14
C SER A 37 10.28 -3.57 7.34
N VAL A 38 10.84 -2.80 6.41
CA VAL A 38 12.09 -3.11 5.72
C VAL A 38 13.18 -2.33 6.47
N PRO A 39 13.97 -3.01 7.33
CA PRO A 39 14.92 -2.33 8.21
C PRO A 39 16.06 -1.68 7.42
N ALA A 40 16.78 -0.76 8.06
CA ALA A 40 17.93 -0.10 7.47
C ALA A 40 18.96 -1.11 6.94
N GLY A 41 19.53 -0.79 5.78
CA GLY A 41 20.41 -1.65 5.01
C GLY A 41 20.38 -1.23 3.55
N ASP A 42 21.04 -2.01 2.68
CA ASP A 42 21.04 -1.76 1.24
C ASP A 42 20.36 -2.91 0.51
N ILE A 43 19.34 -2.58 -0.29
CA ILE A 43 18.63 -3.51 -1.18
C ILE A 43 19.09 -3.21 -2.60
N ARG A 44 19.45 -4.26 -3.35
CA ARG A 44 19.81 -4.13 -4.77
C ARG A 44 18.65 -4.61 -5.64
N GLY A 45 18.30 -3.82 -6.64
CA GLY A 45 17.17 -4.08 -7.53
C GLY A 45 15.84 -3.56 -6.98
N PRO A 46 14.73 -3.83 -7.68
CA PRO A 46 13.43 -3.28 -7.33
C PRO A 46 12.88 -3.90 -6.03
N LEU A 47 12.33 -3.04 -5.16
CA LEU A 47 11.63 -3.43 -3.95
C LEU A 47 10.12 -3.37 -4.17
N PHE A 48 9.44 -4.48 -3.93
CA PHE A 48 7.98 -4.55 -3.89
C PHE A 48 7.54 -4.80 -2.44
N VAL A 49 6.73 -3.90 -1.89
CA VAL A 49 6.29 -3.96 -0.50
C VAL A 49 4.80 -3.63 -0.39
N SER A 50 4.07 -4.42 0.39
CA SER A 50 2.64 -4.20 0.62
C SER A 50 2.23 -4.60 2.02
N GLY A 51 1.33 -3.84 2.63
CA GLY A 51 0.91 -4.04 4.03
C GLY A 51 0.06 -2.87 4.51
N ASN A 52 -0.59 -2.98 5.67
CA ASN A 52 -1.47 -1.91 6.13
C ASN A 52 -0.66 -0.67 6.57
N ASN A 53 0.44 -0.89 7.29
CA ASN A 53 1.41 0.13 7.68
C ASN A 53 2.82 -0.28 7.21
N LEU A 54 3.46 0.54 6.39
CA LEU A 54 4.75 0.24 5.75
C LEU A 54 5.81 1.22 6.23
N SER A 55 6.98 0.70 6.64
CA SER A 55 8.20 1.48 6.83
C SER A 55 9.32 0.90 5.99
N VAL A 56 9.94 1.72 5.13
CA VAL A 56 11.11 1.35 4.34
C VAL A 56 12.28 2.21 4.78
N ASP A 57 13.12 1.63 5.65
CA ASP A 57 14.31 2.28 6.20
C ASP A 57 15.59 1.94 5.41
N ALA A 58 15.54 0.91 4.56
CA ALA A 58 16.63 0.53 3.67
C ALA A 58 16.81 1.52 2.51
N ASN A 59 18.06 1.75 2.11
CA ASN A 59 18.35 2.33 0.80
C ASN A 59 18.07 1.29 -0.27
N VAL A 60 17.45 1.71 -1.36
CA VAL A 60 17.08 0.85 -2.49
C VAL A 60 17.84 1.32 -3.72
N ASP A 61 18.78 0.48 -4.16
CA ASP A 61 19.46 0.64 -5.44
C ASP A 61 18.59 0.06 -6.57
N GLY A 62 17.53 0.79 -6.90
CA GLY A 62 16.47 0.41 -7.84
C GLY A 62 15.18 1.18 -7.56
N ASP A 63 14.06 0.63 -8.03
CA ASP A 63 12.73 1.23 -7.87
C ASP A 63 12.01 0.70 -6.62
N VAL A 64 11.10 1.50 -6.05
CA VAL A 64 10.21 1.08 -4.96
C VAL A 64 8.76 1.08 -5.41
N PHE A 65 8.09 -0.05 -5.27
CA PHE A 65 6.66 -0.21 -5.46
C PHE A 65 6.00 -0.52 -4.10
N ALA A 66 5.22 0.43 -3.58
CA ALA A 66 4.62 0.34 -2.26
C ALA A 66 3.09 0.46 -2.29
N ALA A 67 2.38 -0.43 -1.60
CA ALA A 67 0.92 -0.37 -1.49
C ALA A 67 0.44 -0.65 -0.07
N GLY A 68 -0.26 0.30 0.55
CA GLY A 68 -0.69 0.18 1.95
C GLY A 68 -1.59 1.31 2.41
N SER A 69 -2.11 1.26 3.63
CA SER A 69 -2.89 2.41 4.15
C SER A 69 -1.98 3.55 4.59
N SER A 70 -0.88 3.23 5.26
CA SER A 70 0.15 4.18 5.69
C SER A 70 1.50 3.72 5.14
N ILE A 71 2.19 4.60 4.42
CA ILE A 71 3.47 4.29 3.77
C ILE A 71 4.49 5.34 4.20
N THR A 72 5.61 4.89 4.74
CA THR A 72 6.76 5.74 5.06
C THR A 72 8.01 5.19 4.37
N ILE A 73 8.67 6.01 3.56
CA ILE A 73 9.94 5.68 2.89
C ILE A 73 11.01 6.62 3.42
N ASN A 74 11.88 6.09 4.29
CA ASN A 74 12.97 6.81 4.94
C ASN A 74 14.31 6.66 4.20
N GLY A 75 14.56 5.49 3.62
CA GLY A 75 15.79 5.23 2.88
C GLY A 75 15.81 5.87 1.48
N ASN A 76 17.01 6.06 0.94
CA ASN A 76 17.20 6.67 -0.38
C ASN A 76 16.87 5.68 -1.50
N VAL A 77 16.32 6.17 -2.61
CA VAL A 77 15.92 5.37 -3.78
C VAL A 77 16.68 5.88 -5.00
N THR A 78 17.47 5.02 -5.64
CA THR A 78 18.26 5.41 -6.84
C THR A 78 17.44 5.40 -8.13
N GLY A 79 16.28 4.74 -8.12
CA GLY A 79 15.29 4.73 -9.20
C GLY A 79 14.04 5.54 -8.87
N ASP A 80 12.89 5.00 -9.29
CA ASP A 80 11.56 5.59 -9.14
C ASP A 80 10.83 5.11 -7.86
N VAL A 81 9.90 5.92 -7.36
CA VAL A 81 8.94 5.51 -6.33
C VAL A 81 7.52 5.51 -6.89
N ILE A 82 6.86 4.37 -6.80
CA ILE A 82 5.44 4.19 -7.12
C ILE A 82 4.72 3.78 -5.84
N ALA A 83 3.87 4.64 -5.28
CA ALA A 83 3.18 4.35 -4.02
C ALA A 83 1.68 4.68 -4.03
N ALA A 84 0.86 3.78 -3.49
CA ALA A 84 -0.58 3.98 -3.36
C ALA A 84 -1.05 3.69 -1.93
N GLY A 85 -1.65 4.69 -1.28
CA GLY A 85 -2.11 4.56 0.10
C GLY A 85 -2.88 5.75 0.65
N ASN A 86 -3.47 5.63 1.84
CA ASN A 86 -4.20 6.76 2.43
C ASN A 86 -3.23 7.89 2.83
N THR A 87 -2.15 7.53 3.53
CA THR A 87 -1.08 8.45 3.91
C THR A 87 0.24 7.95 3.33
N ILE A 88 0.96 8.83 2.64
CA ILE A 88 2.26 8.53 2.02
C ILE A 88 3.26 9.59 2.48
N VAL A 89 4.38 9.15 3.05
CA VAL A 89 5.49 10.01 3.49
C VAL A 89 6.77 9.52 2.83
N ILE A 90 7.45 10.41 2.11
CA ILE A 90 8.71 10.13 1.42
C ILE A 90 9.77 11.11 1.96
N ASN A 91 10.61 10.60 2.87
CA ASN A 91 11.68 11.35 3.52
C ASN A 91 13.02 11.17 2.80
N GLY A 92 13.27 9.98 2.26
CA GLY A 92 14.51 9.66 1.54
C GLY A 92 14.62 10.40 0.20
N ALA A 93 15.85 10.59 -0.26
CA ALA A 93 16.09 11.13 -1.60
C ALA A 93 15.63 10.14 -2.68
N VAL A 94 14.94 10.63 -3.71
CA VAL A 94 14.53 9.84 -4.88
C VAL A 94 15.22 10.40 -6.11
N ALA A 95 16.12 9.62 -6.72
CA ALA A 95 16.86 10.10 -7.88
C ALA A 95 16.02 10.13 -9.16
N GLY A 96 15.01 9.24 -9.27
CA GLY A 96 14.06 9.19 -10.37
C GLY A 96 12.76 9.96 -10.11
N ASP A 97 11.68 9.45 -10.69
CA ASP A 97 10.33 10.02 -10.59
C ASP A 97 9.57 9.50 -9.35
N ILE A 98 8.61 10.30 -8.87
CA ILE A 98 7.63 9.89 -7.86
C ILE A 98 6.24 9.84 -8.48
N ARG A 99 5.58 8.68 -8.39
CA ARG A 99 4.19 8.45 -8.83
C ARG A 99 3.35 7.99 -7.66
N THR A 100 2.44 8.83 -7.18
CA THR A 100 1.71 8.56 -5.94
C THR A 100 0.20 8.79 -6.03
N ALA A 101 -0.57 8.03 -5.26
CA ALA A 101 -2.01 8.25 -5.12
C ALA A 101 -2.43 8.04 -3.66
N GLY A 102 -3.02 9.06 -3.05
CA GLY A 102 -3.47 8.98 -1.67
C GLY A 102 -4.37 10.10 -1.20
N ASN A 103 -4.68 10.13 0.09
CA ASN A 103 -5.41 11.27 0.68
C ASN A 103 -4.43 12.36 1.12
N ASN A 104 -3.38 11.96 1.84
CA ASN A 104 -2.33 12.84 2.34
C ASN A 104 -0.96 12.37 1.84
N ILE A 105 -0.25 13.25 1.15
CA ILE A 105 1.08 12.97 0.61
C ILE A 105 2.05 14.01 1.16
N ASP A 106 3.15 13.55 1.75
CA ASP A 106 4.25 14.39 2.20
C ASP A 106 5.54 13.91 1.51
N ILE A 107 6.19 14.81 0.78
CA ILE A 107 7.45 14.54 0.09
C ILE A 107 8.45 15.59 0.59
N SER A 108 9.31 15.15 1.50
CA SER A 108 10.31 15.99 2.14
C SER A 108 11.72 15.76 1.57
N GLY A 109 11.97 14.58 1.00
CA GLY A 109 13.25 14.26 0.35
C GLY A 109 13.45 14.97 -0.99
N PRO A 110 14.70 15.21 -1.43
CA PRO A 110 14.97 15.76 -2.75
C PRO A 110 14.56 14.77 -3.84
N VAL A 111 13.97 15.28 -4.91
CA VAL A 111 13.51 14.49 -6.06
C VAL A 111 14.28 14.93 -7.31
N GLY A 112 14.93 13.97 -7.97
CA GLY A 112 15.70 14.22 -9.18
C GLY A 112 14.84 14.30 -10.45
N GLY A 113 13.74 13.55 -10.49
CA GLY A 113 12.77 13.55 -11.57
C GLY A 113 11.53 14.39 -11.31
N SER A 114 10.40 13.94 -11.86
CA SER A 114 9.09 14.57 -11.73
C SER A 114 8.26 13.93 -10.62
N ILE A 115 7.39 14.73 -10.00
CA ILE A 115 6.37 14.25 -9.07
C ILE A 115 5.03 14.27 -9.79
N THR A 116 4.35 13.12 -9.86
CA THR A 116 2.99 12.98 -10.39
C THR A 116 2.14 12.29 -9.35
N GLY A 117 1.02 12.90 -8.94
CA GLY A 117 0.12 12.21 -8.03
C GLY A 117 -1.26 12.82 -7.89
N ALA A 118 -2.14 12.07 -7.24
CA ALA A 118 -3.48 12.49 -6.87
C ALA A 118 -3.59 12.49 -5.34
N ALA A 119 -3.94 13.64 -4.77
CA ALA A 119 -4.11 13.82 -3.33
C ALA A 119 -5.23 14.78 -2.98
N ASN A 120 -5.81 14.62 -1.78
CA ASN A 120 -6.64 15.66 -1.19
C ASN A 120 -5.76 16.75 -0.54
N SER A 121 -4.59 16.36 -0.01
CA SER A 121 -3.60 17.25 0.60
C SER A 121 -2.19 16.81 0.18
N ILE A 122 -1.38 17.78 -0.22
CA ILE A 122 0.03 17.63 -0.58
C ILE A 122 0.83 18.87 -0.18
#